data_AF-A0A3M2DGJ4-F1
#
_entry.id   AF-A0A3M2DGJ4-F1
#
_cell.length_a   1.000
_cell.length_b   1.000
_cell.length_c   1.000
_cell.angle_alpha   90.00
_cell.angle_beta   90.00
_cell.angle_gamma   90.00
#
_symmetry.space_group_name_H-M   'P 1'
#
loop_
_entity.id
_entity.type
_entity.pdbx_description
1 polymer ?
#
loop_
_entity_poly.entity_id
_entity_poly.type
_entity_poly.pdbx_seq_one_letter_code
_entity_poly.pdbx_strand_id
1 'polypeptide(L)' 'MVDLINKIRRTFPLDAPDSRVCRFDCTVCNKKLLEFLEMQVEDWEQRLAAGETPTLGDLEKFARMARKIHRALKKNGVV' A
#
# COMPACT_ATOMS: atom_id res chain seq x y z
N MET A 1 -7.36 7.94 9.80
CA MET A 1 -7.17 6.69 9.00
C MET A 1 -7.64 6.87 7.57
N VAL A 2 -8.88 7.32 7.35
CA VAL A 2 -9.43 7.63 6.02
C VAL A 2 -8.48 8.52 5.19
N ASP A 3 -7.97 9.61 5.76
CA ASP A 3 -7.01 10.49 5.06
C ASP A 3 -5.71 9.79 4.65
N LEU A 4 -5.24 8.85 5.48
CA LEU A 4 -4.04 8.08 5.21
C LEU A 4 -4.27 7.09 4.07
N ILE A 5 -5.42 6.43 4.04
CA ILE A 5 -5.84 5.53 2.94
C ILE A 5 -5.94 6.33 1.63
N ASN A 6 -6.62 7.48 1.66
CA ASN A 6 -6.74 8.36 0.49
C ASN A 6 -5.37 8.81 -0.05
N LYS A 7 -4.45 9.17 0.86
CA LYS A 7 -3.08 9.51 0.49
C LYS A 7 -2.33 8.34 -0.14
N ILE A 8 -2.52 7.13 0.39
CA ILE A 8 -1.93 5.90 -0.16
C ILE A 8 -2.47 5.65 -1.57
N ARG A 9 -3.79 5.64 -1.80
CA ARG A 9 -4.38 5.46 -3.13
C ARG A 9 -3.88 6.46 -4.18
N ARG A 10 -3.59 7.71 -3.77
CA ARG A 10 -3.00 8.73 -4.67
C ARG A 10 -1.50 8.59 -4.91
N THR A 11 -0.77 7.97 -4.00
CA THR A 11 0.70 7.86 -4.06
C THR A 11 1.15 6.58 -4.77
N PHE A 12 0.38 5.50 -4.65
CA PHE A 12 0.73 4.20 -5.20
C PHE A 12 -0.10 3.87 -6.44
N PRO A 13 0.48 3.25 -7.46
CA PRO A 13 -0.23 2.85 -8.68
C PRO A 13 -1.01 1.54 -8.47
N LEU A 14 -1.92 1.53 -7.49
CA LEU A 14 -2.75 0.35 -7.13
C LEU A 14 -3.75 0.03 -8.26
N ASP A 15 -4.37 1.08 -8.82
CA ASP A 15 -5.38 0.93 -9.88
C ASP A 15 -4.77 0.82 -11.30
N ALA A 16 -3.45 0.85 -11.45
CA ALA A 16 -2.79 0.83 -12.75
C ALA A 16 -2.55 -0.61 -13.23
N PRO A 17 -3.16 -1.08 -14.33
CA PRO A 17 -2.89 -2.42 -14.88
C PRO A 17 -1.44 -2.59 -15.35
N ASP A 18 -0.78 -1.51 -15.80
CA ASP A 18 0.60 -1.53 -16.28
C ASP A 18 1.66 -1.64 -15.16
N SER A 19 1.30 -1.35 -13.90
CA SER A 19 2.20 -1.58 -12.75
C SER A 19 2.38 -3.08 -12.43
N ARG A 20 1.62 -3.95 -13.12
CA ARG A 20 1.63 -5.41 -12.98
C ARG A 20 2.58 -6.12 -13.95
N VAL A 21 3.30 -5.38 -14.81
CA VAL A 21 4.22 -5.95 -15.80
C VAL A 21 5.53 -6.34 -15.14
N CYS A 22 5.74 -7.64 -15.00
CA CYS A 22 6.93 -8.23 -14.40
C CYS A 22 8.12 -8.16 -15.38
N ARG A 23 9.26 -7.56 -14.98
CA ARG A 23 10.55 -7.77 -15.65
C ARG A 23 11.28 -8.91 -14.94
N PHE A 24 11.94 -9.78 -15.71
CA PHE A 24 12.46 -11.10 -15.34
C PHE A 24 13.49 -11.18 -14.19
N ASP A 25 13.79 -10.10 -13.49
CA ASP A 25 14.74 -10.07 -12.38
C ASP A 25 13.98 -9.85 -11.05
N CYS A 26 13.59 -10.95 -10.40
CA CYS A 26 12.54 -10.94 -9.37
C CYS A 26 13.03 -11.46 -8.02
N THR A 27 13.97 -10.75 -7.40
CA THR A 27 14.37 -10.99 -5.99
C THR A 27 13.38 -10.36 -5.00
N VAL A 28 12.68 -9.27 -5.38
CA VAL A 28 11.54 -8.68 -4.65
C VAL A 28 10.51 -8.21 -5.68
N CYS A 29 9.43 -8.96 -5.87
CA CYS A 29 8.40 -8.60 -6.84
C CYS A 29 7.60 -7.38 -6.35
N ASN A 30 7.78 -6.23 -7.02
CA ASN A 30 7.05 -4.98 -6.74
C ASN A 30 5.53 -5.18 -6.75
N LYS A 31 5.04 -6.06 -7.63
CA LYS A 31 3.63 -6.46 -7.70
C LYS A 31 3.12 -7.04 -6.39
N LYS A 32 3.88 -7.95 -5.76
CA LYS A 32 3.48 -8.58 -4.50
C LYS A 32 3.42 -7.57 -3.35
N LEU A 33 4.28 -6.54 -3.38
CA LEU A 33 4.22 -5.45 -2.40
C LEU A 33 3.02 -4.53 -2.62
N LEU A 34 2.65 -4.27 -3.87
CA LEU A 34 1.45 -3.51 -4.22
C LEU A 34 0.18 -4.28 -3.83
N GLU A 35 0.08 -5.57 -4.19
CA GLU A 35 -1.02 -6.46 -3.78
C GLU A 35 -1.16 -6.53 -2.25
N PHE A 36 -0.03 -6.62 -1.54
CA PHE A 36 -0.06 -6.58 -0.08
C PHE A 36 -0.57 -5.24 0.45
N LEU A 37 -0.15 -4.12 -0.13
CA LEU A 37 -0.64 -2.80 0.27
C LEU A 37 -2.15 -2.65 -0.01
N GLU A 38 -2.63 -3.15 -1.15
CA GLU A 38 -4.06 -3.18 -1.51
C GLU A 38 -4.87 -3.93 -0.46
N MET A 39 -4.49 -5.18 -0.13
CA MET A 39 -5.18 -5.96 0.89
C MET A 39 -5.24 -5.24 2.25
N GLN A 40 -4.18 -4.52 2.62
CA GLN A 40 -4.16 -3.78 3.89
C GLN A 40 -5.03 -2.52 3.85
N VAL A 41 -5.19 -1.89 2.68
CA VAL A 41 -6.15 -0.80 2.49
C VAL A 41 -7.57 -1.33 2.62
N GLU A 42 -7.89 -2.43 1.93
CA GLU A 42 -9.22 -3.06 1.95
C GLU A 42 -9.60 -3.52 3.38
N ASP A 43 -8.69 -4.14 4.12
CA ASP A 43 -8.91 -4.53 5.52
C ASP A 43 -9.30 -3.34 6.39
N TRP A 44 -8.56 -2.23 6.28
CA TRP A 44 -8.89 -1.03 7.04
C TRP A 44 -10.20 -0.38 6.59
N GLU A 45 -10.50 -0.38 5.29
CA GLU A 45 -11.77 0.13 4.78
C GLU A 45 -12.95 -0.68 5.33
N GLN A 46 -12.84 -2.01 5.39
CA GLN A 46 -13.86 -2.88 5.99
C GLN A 46 -14.03 -2.63 7.49
N ARG A 47 -12.91 -2.52 8.23
CA ARG A 47 -12.93 -2.23 9.69
C ARG A 47 -13.56 -0.88 9.99
N LEU A 48 -13.22 0.14 9.22
CA LEU A 48 -13.85 1.47 9.32
C LEU A 48 -15.35 1.42 9.00
N ALA A 49 -15.75 0.66 7.97
CA ALA A 49 -17.15 0.47 7.64
C ALA A 49 -17.94 -0.26 8.74
N ALA A 50 -17.27 -1.15 9.50
CA ALA A 50 -17.82 -1.80 10.68
C ALA A 50 -17.86 -0.89 11.93
N GLY A 51 -17.44 0.37 11.83
CA GLY A 51 -17.42 1.33 12.93
C GLY A 51 -16.20 1.25 13.83
N GLU A 52 -15.16 0.49 13.45
CA GLU A 52 -13.93 0.41 14.22
C GLU A 52 -13.18 1.75 14.17
N THR A 53 -12.79 2.26 15.34
CA THR A 53 -11.99 3.48 15.44
C THR A 53 -10.51 3.14 15.60
N PRO A 54 -9.66 3.47 14.62
CA PRO A 54 -8.23 3.15 14.68
C PRO A 54 -7.52 3.94 15.77
N THR A 55 -6.55 3.29 16.41
CA THR A 55 -5.70 3.94 17.41
C THR A 55 -4.57 4.73 16.75
N LEU A 56 -3.91 5.61 17.52
CA LEU A 56 -2.69 6.28 17.07
C LEU A 56 -1.59 5.27 16.68
N GLY A 57 -1.49 4.15 17.41
CA GLY A 57 -0.53 3.09 17.10
C GLY A 57 -0.82 2.39 15.77
N ASP A 58 -2.10 2.23 15.42
CA ASP A 58 -2.50 1.66 14.13
C ASP A 58 -2.15 2.58 12.97
N LEU A 59 -2.42 3.88 13.13
CA LEU A 59 -2.01 4.90 12.16
C LEU A 59 -0.50 4.88 11.93
N GLU A 60 0.29 4.81 13.00
CA GLU A 60 1.75 4.79 12.91
C GLU A 60 2.25 3.53 12.20
N LYS A 61 1.73 2.36 12.58
CA LYS A 61 2.08 1.07 11.96
C LYS A 61 1.76 1.07 10.47
N PHE A 62 0.56 1.50 10.09
CA PHE A 62 0.11 1.54 8.71
C PHE A 62 0.93 2.54 7.88
N ALA A 63 1.16 3.75 8.40
CA ALA A 63 2.00 4.75 7.74
C ALA A 63 3.46 4.29 7.59
N ARG A 64 4.01 3.57 8.58
CA ARG A 64 5.36 3.01 8.50
C ARG A 64 5.46 1.92 7.44
N MET A 65 4.47 1.04 7.37
CA MET A 65 4.38 -0.01 6.35
C MET A 65 4.31 0.60 4.94
N ALA A 66 3.39 1.54 4.70
CA ALA A 66 3.29 2.23 3.41
C ALA A 66 4.61 2.91 3.03
N ARG A 67 5.28 3.62 3.96
CA ARG A 67 6.59 4.23 3.68
C ARG A 67 7.68 3.23 3.28
N LYS A 68 7.70 2.04 3.90
CA LYS A 68 8.65 0.97 3.53
C LYS A 68 8.40 0.48 2.11
N ILE A 69 7.13 0.25 1.76
CA ILE A 69 6.74 -0.20 0.41
C ILE A 69 7.09 0.88 -0.62
N HIS A 70 6.79 2.15 -0.35
CA HIS A 70 7.17 3.26 -1.22
C HIS A 70 8.68 3.31 -1.48
N ARG A 71 9.50 3.12 -0.45
CA ARG A 71 10.97 3.10 -0.60
C ARG A 71 11.45 1.93 -1.47
N ALA A 72 10.85 0.74 -1.30
CA ALA A 72 11.17 -0.42 -2.13
C ALA A 72 10.80 -0.19 -3.60
N LEU A 73 9.61 0.35 -3.86
CA LEU A 73 9.15 0.66 -5.22
C LEU A 73 10.01 1.73 -5.89
N LYS A 74 10.36 2.79 -5.17
CA LYS A 74 11.25 3.86 -5.66
C LYS A 74 12.65 3.33 -6.00
N LYS A 75 13.19 2.42 -5.17
CA LYS A 75 14.48 1.77 -5.43
C LYS A 75 14.45 0.94 -6.72
N ASN A 76 13.30 0.37 -7.05
CA ASN A 76 13.10 -0.48 -8.21
C ASN A 76 12.52 0.28 -9.43
N GLY A 77 12.43 1.62 -9.37
CA GLY A 77 12.01 2.48 -10.50
C GLY A 77 10.54 2.39 -10.90
N VAL A 78 9.66 1.94 -9.99
CA VAL A 78 8.22 1.81 -10.26
C VAL A 78 7.46 3.11 -9.95
N VAL A 79 8.00 3.94 -9.04
CA VAL A 79 7.42 5.22 -8.57
C VAL A 79 8.52 6.26 -8.39
#